data_AF-A0A7G2CTQ1-F1
#
_entry.id   AF-A0A7G2CTQ1-F1
#
_cell.length_a   1.000
_cell.length_b   1.000
_cell.length_c   1.000
_cell.angle_alpha   90.00
_cell.angle_beta   90.00
_cell.angle_gamma   90.00
#
_symmetry.space_group_name_H-M   'P 1'
#
loop_
_entity.id
_entity.type
_entity.pdbx_description
1 polymer ?
#
loop_
_entity_poly.entity_id
_entity_poly.type
_entity_poly.pdbx_seq_one_letter_code
_entity_poly.pdbx_strand_id
1 'polypeptide(L)'
;MLRRTPTFARYQTAWRELLHPLPVKARQAQWLKRDQTEINQHLLKQPYYTIKSYSPPSGMLFEHNIDKKNEYQVKGFEHAKFFEREENRNSPQNSDFGVRRQLLAPRHANSKQKLNELRESLQFSSSSSIHVGPQNNNINHYKEEYGERVLPRYPESWETVPPHSPSAGLQ
;
A
#
# COMPACT_ATOMS: atom_id res chain seq x y z
N MET A 1 42.90 -27.80 -31.29
CA MET A 1 42.91 -26.51 -30.54
C MET A 1 42.07 -25.43 -31.25
N LEU A 2 40.79 -25.68 -31.57
CA LEU A 2 39.95 -24.75 -32.37
C LEU A 2 38.75 -24.16 -31.59
N ARG A 3 38.56 -24.52 -30.31
CA ARG A 3 37.38 -24.13 -29.52
C ARG A 3 37.40 -22.68 -29.01
N ARG A 4 38.44 -21.90 -29.33
CA ARG A 4 38.65 -20.53 -28.82
C ARG A 4 38.97 -19.52 -29.92
N THR A 5 38.62 -19.80 -31.18
CA THR A 5 38.70 -18.80 -32.24
C THR A 5 37.43 -17.96 -32.26
N PRO A 6 37.51 -16.64 -32.48
CA PRO A 6 36.35 -15.74 -32.48
C PRO A 6 35.33 -16.12 -33.57
N THR A 7 35.77 -16.80 -34.62
CA THR A 7 34.92 -17.30 -35.71
C THR A 7 34.01 -18.46 -35.27
N PHE A 8 34.51 -19.38 -34.44
CA PHE A 8 33.70 -20.47 -33.90
C PHE A 8 32.59 -19.95 -32.97
N ALA A 9 32.92 -18.98 -32.11
CA ALA A 9 31.95 -18.34 -31.22
C ALA A 9 30.84 -17.62 -32.02
N ARG A 10 31.20 -16.90 -33.10
CA ARG A 10 30.21 -16.25 -34.00
C ARG A 10 29.29 -17.26 -34.66
N TYR A 11 29.83 -18.37 -35.16
CA TYR A 11 29.03 -19.44 -35.77
C TYR A 11 28.06 -20.04 -34.76
N GLN A 12 28.53 -20.33 -33.54
CA GLN A 12 27.68 -20.85 -32.47
C GLN A 12 26.59 -19.87 -32.04
N THR A 13 26.88 -18.56 -31.95
CA THR A 13 25.86 -17.54 -31.67
C THR A 13 24.83 -17.46 -32.78
N ALA A 14 25.25 -17.47 -34.06
CA ALA A 14 24.33 -17.49 -35.20
C ALA A 14 23.40 -18.72 -35.16
N TRP A 15 23.93 -19.91 -34.82
CA TRP A 15 23.10 -21.10 -34.62
C TRP A 15 22.09 -20.93 -33.48
N ARG A 16 22.47 -20.29 -32.36
CA ARG A 16 21.55 -20.02 -31.26
C ARG A 16 20.46 -19.02 -31.65
N GLU A 17 20.77 -18.05 -32.50
CA GLU A 17 19.78 -17.09 -33.02
C GLU A 17 18.74 -17.73 -33.94
N LEU A 18 19.10 -18.80 -34.65
CA LEU A 18 18.14 -19.57 -35.46
C LEU A 18 17.24 -20.48 -34.61
N LEU A 19 17.65 -20.81 -33.38
CA LEU A 19 17.02 -21.81 -32.52
C LEU A 19 16.26 -21.17 -31.34
N HIS A 20 15.38 -20.20 -31.61
CA HIS A 20 14.51 -19.64 -30.58
C HIS A 20 13.20 -20.44 -30.47
N PRO A 21 12.84 -20.99 -29.28
CA PRO A 21 11.62 -21.80 -29.13
C PRO A 21 10.34 -20.96 -29.13
N LEU A 22 10.45 -19.64 -28.93
CA LEU A 22 9.33 -18.72 -28.80
C LEU A 22 9.50 -17.50 -29.70
N PRO A 23 8.41 -16.96 -30.29
CA PRO A 23 8.42 -15.68 -30.97
C PRO A 23 8.91 -14.54 -30.07
N VAL A 24 9.39 -13.44 -30.67
CA VAL A 24 9.97 -12.30 -29.94
C VAL A 24 9.01 -11.74 -28.88
N LYS A 25 7.75 -11.48 -29.23
CA LYS A 25 6.74 -10.96 -28.28
C LYS A 25 6.47 -11.93 -27.12
N ALA A 26 6.50 -13.23 -27.37
CA ALA A 26 6.31 -14.23 -26.32
C ALA A 26 7.51 -14.26 -25.36
N ARG A 27 8.74 -14.09 -25.86
CA ARG A 27 9.93 -13.92 -24.99
C ARG A 27 9.87 -12.65 -24.16
N GLN A 28 9.44 -11.53 -24.74
CA GLN A 28 9.22 -10.28 -24.01
C GLN A 28 8.19 -10.44 -22.89
N ALA A 29 7.08 -11.16 -23.15
CA ALA A 29 6.10 -11.47 -22.11
C ALA A 29 6.68 -12.36 -20.99
N GLN A 30 7.56 -13.33 -21.31
CA GLN A 30 8.27 -14.10 -20.29
C GLN A 30 9.23 -13.23 -19.46
N TRP A 31 9.85 -12.23 -20.07
CA TRP A 31 10.69 -11.27 -19.34
C TRP A 31 9.85 -10.40 -18.40
N LEU A 32 8.71 -9.86 -18.86
CA LEU A 32 7.79 -9.12 -17.97
C LEU A 32 7.29 -9.98 -16.81
N LYS A 33 6.99 -11.27 -17.06
CA LYS A 33 6.63 -12.21 -16.00
C LYS A 33 7.78 -12.40 -15.01
N ARG A 34 9.02 -12.56 -15.49
CA ARG A 34 10.21 -12.66 -14.63
C ARG A 34 10.36 -11.39 -13.77
N ASP A 35 10.26 -10.22 -14.38
CA ASP A 35 10.39 -8.95 -13.69
C ASP A 35 9.31 -8.79 -12.60
N GLN A 36 8.07 -9.21 -12.87
CA GLN A 36 7.00 -9.26 -11.85
C GLN A 36 7.33 -10.22 -10.71
N THR A 37 7.91 -11.40 -10.99
CA THR A 37 8.32 -12.33 -9.93
C THR A 37 9.44 -11.76 -9.08
N GLU A 38 10.37 -11.01 -9.67
CA GLU A 38 11.45 -10.33 -8.94
C GLU A 38 10.90 -9.22 -8.04
N ILE A 39 9.92 -8.44 -8.53
CA ILE A 39 9.20 -7.44 -7.71
C ILE A 39 8.52 -8.11 -6.52
N ASN A 40 7.80 -9.22 -6.74
CA ASN A 40 7.13 -9.96 -5.67
C ASN A 40 8.13 -10.51 -4.64
N GLN A 41 9.25 -11.07 -5.09
CA GLN A 41 10.31 -11.55 -4.21
C GLN A 41 10.94 -10.41 -3.40
N HIS A 42 11.14 -9.25 -4.00
CA HIS A 42 11.64 -8.07 -3.29
C HIS A 42 10.65 -7.62 -2.21
N LEU A 43 9.34 -7.62 -2.49
CA LEU A 43 8.31 -7.30 -1.49
C LEU A 43 8.34 -8.28 -0.31
N LEU A 44 8.47 -9.58 -0.58
CA LEU A 44 8.54 -10.62 0.46
C LEU A 44 9.84 -10.57 1.28
N LYS A 45 10.91 -9.99 0.74
CA LYS A 45 12.17 -9.78 1.46
C LYS A 45 12.13 -8.57 2.39
N GLN A 46 11.09 -7.75 2.36
CA GLN A 46 10.95 -6.61 3.28
C GLN A 46 10.80 -7.10 4.72
N PRO A 47 11.29 -6.31 5.71
CA PRO A 47 11.14 -6.68 7.12
C PRO A 47 9.67 -6.67 7.54
N TYR A 48 9.30 -7.54 8.49
CA TYR A 48 7.93 -7.64 9.01
C TYR A 48 7.42 -6.35 9.66
N TYR A 49 8.30 -5.56 10.29
CA TYR A 49 7.95 -4.29 10.93
C TYR A 49 9.04 -3.24 10.74
N THR A 50 8.67 -1.98 10.94
CA THR A 50 9.59 -0.83 10.94
C THR A 50 9.38 -0.03 12.21
N ILE A 51 10.47 0.34 12.89
CA ILE A 51 10.40 1.19 14.08
C ILE A 51 10.14 2.62 13.60
N LYS A 52 9.02 3.21 14.04
CA LYS A 52 8.61 4.58 13.68
C LYS A 52 8.64 5.48 14.92
N SER A 53 9.08 6.72 14.72
CA SER A 53 8.96 7.78 15.71
C SER A 53 7.67 8.59 15.52
N TYR A 54 7.25 9.29 16.56
CA TYR A 54 5.99 10.05 16.58
C TYR A 54 6.05 11.36 15.77
N SER A 55 7.22 12.01 15.75
CA SER A 55 7.38 13.36 15.19
C SER A 55 7.51 13.40 13.66
N PRO A 56 8.42 12.63 13.00
CA PRO A 56 8.61 12.76 11.57
C PRO A 56 7.44 12.18 10.75
N PRO A 57 7.23 12.69 9.52
CA PRO A 57 6.30 12.10 8.57
C PRO A 57 6.53 10.61 8.34
N SER A 58 5.46 9.84 8.13
CA SER A 58 5.61 8.39 7.89
C SER A 58 6.27 8.09 6.55
N GLY A 59 6.23 9.02 5.59
CA GLY A 59 6.81 8.92 4.25
C GLY A 59 8.35 8.95 4.22
N MET A 60 8.99 9.58 5.22
CA MET A 60 10.44 9.81 5.23
C MET A 60 11.29 8.53 5.23
N LEU A 61 10.78 7.44 5.83
CA LEU A 61 11.48 6.14 5.86
C LEU A 61 11.49 5.43 4.48
N PHE A 62 10.62 5.83 3.56
CA PHE A 62 10.53 5.24 2.24
C PHE A 62 11.55 5.84 1.27
N GLU A 63 11.85 7.13 1.39
CA GLU A 63 12.77 7.84 0.49
C GLU A 63 14.24 7.47 0.71
N HIS A 64 14.66 7.27 1.96
CA HIS A 64 16.03 6.85 2.28
C HIS A 64 16.42 5.47 1.70
N ASN A 65 15.43 4.65 1.36
CA ASN A 65 15.62 3.35 0.70
C ASN A 65 15.56 3.43 -0.83
N ILE A 66 15.20 4.58 -1.40
CA ILE A 66 15.11 4.82 -2.85
C ILE A 66 16.43 5.42 -3.36
N ASP A 67 17.04 6.34 -2.62
CA ASP A 67 18.34 6.92 -3.01
C ASP A 67 19.45 5.86 -3.10
N LYS A 68 19.38 4.81 -2.27
CA LYS A 68 20.27 3.64 -2.35
C LYS A 68 19.91 2.63 -3.45
N LYS A 69 18.72 2.73 -4.06
CA LYS A 69 18.31 1.85 -5.18
C LYS A 69 18.91 2.28 -6.51
N ASN A 70 19.33 3.52 -6.64
CA ASN A 70 20.04 4.00 -7.83
C ASN A 70 21.48 3.43 -7.91
N GLU A 71 22.00 2.81 -6.84
CA GLU A 71 23.30 2.16 -6.81
C GLU A 71 23.25 0.70 -7.33
N TYR A 72 22.06 0.10 -7.40
CA TYR A 72 21.83 -1.13 -8.16
C TYR A 72 21.56 -0.78 -9.63
N GLN A 73 22.49 -0.06 -10.26
CA GLN A 73 22.69 -0.23 -11.69
C GLN A 73 23.15 -1.66 -11.91
N VAL A 74 22.18 -2.57 -12.09
CA VAL A 74 22.42 -3.91 -12.59
C VAL A 74 23.07 -3.72 -13.96
N LYS A 75 24.40 -3.81 -14.01
CA LYS A 75 25.21 -3.89 -15.23
C LYS A 75 24.61 -4.99 -16.11
N GLY A 76 23.74 -4.62 -17.04
CA GLY A 76 23.01 -5.56 -17.90
C GLY A 76 21.57 -5.18 -18.27
N PHE A 77 20.92 -4.21 -17.61
CA PHE A 77 19.54 -3.79 -17.91
C PHE A 77 19.46 -2.50 -18.76
N GLU A 78 20.12 -2.45 -19.91
CA GLU A 78 20.00 -1.30 -20.83
C GLU A 78 18.60 -1.15 -21.47
N HIS A 79 17.75 -2.17 -21.33
CA HIS A 79 16.38 -2.19 -21.86
C HIS A 79 15.32 -1.74 -20.85
N ALA A 80 15.71 -1.43 -19.61
CA ALA A 80 14.81 -0.90 -18.58
C ALA A 80 14.53 0.60 -18.71
N LYS A 81 14.90 1.24 -19.83
CA LYS A 81 14.50 2.63 -20.16
C LYS A 81 12.98 2.83 -20.24
N PHE A 82 12.19 1.75 -20.28
CA PHE A 82 10.73 1.81 -20.17
C PHE A 82 10.22 2.02 -18.73
N PHE A 83 11.04 1.77 -17.71
CA PHE A 83 10.72 2.04 -16.30
C PHE A 83 11.42 3.30 -15.75
N GLU A 84 12.37 3.86 -16.51
CA GLU A 84 13.03 5.15 -16.23
C GLU A 84 12.29 6.36 -16.81
N ARG A 85 10.98 6.24 -17.09
CA ARG A 85 10.18 7.44 -16.96
C ARG A 85 10.13 7.66 -15.45
N GLU A 86 10.96 8.57 -14.96
CA GLU A 86 10.67 9.34 -13.76
C GLU A 86 9.28 9.94 -13.96
N GLU A 87 8.24 9.12 -13.82
CA GLU A 87 6.90 9.59 -13.57
C GLU A 87 7.08 10.40 -12.32
N ASN A 88 7.10 11.71 -12.53
CA ASN A 88 7.26 12.72 -11.51
C ASN A 88 6.38 12.27 -10.35
N ARG A 89 7.01 11.67 -9.32
CA ARG A 89 6.29 10.85 -8.33
C ARG A 89 5.32 11.68 -7.50
N ASN A 90 5.53 12.98 -7.59
CA ASN A 90 4.74 14.07 -7.03
C ASN A 90 3.77 14.68 -8.06
N SER A 91 3.54 14.02 -9.20
CA SER A 91 2.56 14.44 -10.19
C SER A 91 1.16 14.13 -9.69
N PRO A 92 0.22 15.09 -9.77
CA PRO A 92 -1.19 14.87 -9.48
C PRO A 92 -1.84 13.79 -10.35
N GLN A 93 -1.21 13.39 -11.46
CA GLN A 93 -1.72 12.37 -12.37
C GLN A 93 -1.49 10.95 -11.85
N ASN A 94 -0.68 10.76 -10.80
CA ASN A 94 -0.46 9.44 -10.21
C ASN A 94 -1.64 9.04 -9.32
N SER A 95 -2.12 7.80 -9.48
CA SER A 95 -3.18 7.22 -8.65
C SER A 95 -2.88 7.25 -7.15
N ASP A 96 -1.60 7.21 -6.75
CA ASP A 96 -1.17 7.22 -5.35
C ASP A 96 -0.89 8.61 -4.78
N PHE A 97 -1.09 9.68 -5.56
CA PHE A 97 -0.69 11.05 -5.21
C PHE A 97 -1.30 11.53 -3.88
N GLY A 98 -2.60 11.32 -3.66
CA GLY A 98 -3.28 11.72 -2.44
C GLY A 98 -2.73 11.02 -1.19
N VAL A 99 -2.47 9.72 -1.29
CA VAL A 99 -1.90 8.90 -0.22
C VAL A 99 -0.47 9.36 0.10
N ARG A 100 0.35 9.56 -0.93
CA ARG A 100 1.73 10.05 -0.76
C ARG A 100 1.79 11.40 -0.09
N ARG A 101 0.95 12.34 -0.52
CA ARG A 101 0.85 13.66 0.09
C ARG A 101 0.56 13.57 1.59
N GLN A 102 -0.33 12.66 1.99
CA GLN A 102 -0.65 12.44 3.39
C GLN A 102 0.49 11.76 4.17
N LEU A 103 1.25 10.86 3.55
CA LEU A 103 2.40 10.21 4.19
C LEU A 103 3.58 11.17 4.41
N LEU A 104 3.78 12.12 3.50
CA LEU A 104 4.81 13.16 3.58
C LEU A 104 4.42 14.32 4.50
N ALA A 105 3.11 14.53 4.71
CA ALA A 105 2.63 15.52 5.66
C ALA A 105 3.08 15.17 7.10
N PRO A 106 3.28 16.20 7.96
CA PRO A 106 3.61 15.99 9.36
C PRO A 106 2.49 15.20 10.05
N ARG A 107 2.85 14.36 11.01
CA ARG A 107 1.88 13.60 11.79
C ARG A 107 1.04 14.57 12.64
N HIS A 108 -0.18 14.15 12.98
CA HIS A 108 -1.06 14.95 13.84
C HIS A 108 -0.88 14.59 15.32
N ALA A 109 -0.61 13.32 15.62
CA ALA A 109 -0.30 12.82 16.97
C ALA A 109 1.22 12.70 17.18
N ASN A 110 1.84 13.82 17.57
CA ASN A 110 3.31 13.98 17.59
C ASN A 110 3.98 13.55 18.89
N SER A 111 3.19 13.19 19.91
CA SER A 111 3.68 12.73 21.20
C SER A 111 2.78 11.62 21.74
N LYS A 112 3.35 10.82 22.65
CA LYS A 112 2.58 9.79 23.37
C LYS A 112 1.45 10.39 24.20
N GLN A 113 1.68 11.55 24.83
CA GLN A 113 0.68 12.27 25.63
C GLN A 113 -0.53 12.67 24.78
N LYS A 114 -0.29 13.31 23.63
CA LYS A 114 -1.37 13.71 22.71
C LYS A 114 -2.14 12.51 22.18
N LEU A 115 -1.48 11.39 21.92
CA LEU A 115 -2.17 10.15 21.53
C LEU A 115 -3.07 9.66 22.66
N ASN A 116 -2.59 9.65 23.91
CA ASN A 116 -3.39 9.25 25.06
C ASN A 116 -4.59 10.17 25.26
N GLU A 117 -4.41 11.49 25.17
CA GLU A 117 -5.52 12.46 25.25
C GLU A 117 -6.59 12.20 24.19
N LEU A 118 -6.19 11.97 22.93
CA LEU A 118 -7.12 11.63 21.84
C LEU A 118 -7.79 10.25 22.02
N ARG A 119 -7.11 9.33 22.72
CA ARG A 119 -7.65 8.00 23.01
C ARG A 119 -8.63 8.05 24.18
N GLU A 120 -8.39 8.89 25.16
CA GLU A 120 -9.28 9.11 26.30
C GLU A 120 -10.55 9.85 25.90
N SER A 121 -10.49 10.71 24.89
CA SER A 121 -11.69 11.35 24.31
C SER A 121 -12.50 10.45 23.36
N LEU A 122 -11.97 9.28 22.97
CA LEU A 122 -12.64 8.35 22.08
C LEU A 122 -13.78 7.63 22.81
N GLN A 123 -15.01 7.79 22.31
CA GLN A 123 -16.20 7.14 22.85
C GLN A 123 -16.68 6.02 21.92
N PHE A 124 -16.98 4.84 22.50
CA PHE A 124 -17.46 3.67 21.76
C PHE A 124 -18.96 3.44 22.01
N SER A 125 -19.82 3.86 21.09
CA SER A 125 -21.28 3.74 21.24
C SER A 125 -21.83 2.31 21.33
N SER A 126 -21.05 1.30 20.93
CA SER A 126 -21.47 -0.10 20.85
C SER A 126 -20.82 -1.03 21.88
N SER A 127 -20.06 -0.51 22.85
CA SER A 127 -19.47 -1.37 23.88
C SER A 127 -20.57 -1.89 24.82
N SER A 128 -20.59 -3.20 25.08
CA SER A 128 -21.52 -3.82 26.04
C SER A 128 -21.27 -3.42 27.50
N SER A 129 -20.20 -2.66 27.77
CA SER A 129 -19.88 -2.11 29.07
C SER A 129 -20.63 -0.81 29.35
N ILE A 130 -21.00 -0.63 30.62
CA ILE A 130 -21.52 0.63 31.17
C ILE A 130 -20.56 1.78 30.80
N HIS A 131 -21.09 2.81 30.13
CA HIS A 131 -20.33 4.01 29.81
C HIS A 131 -19.99 4.78 31.10
N VAL A 132 -18.76 4.63 31.58
CA VAL A 132 -18.21 5.43 32.69
C VAL A 132 -17.53 6.67 32.10
N GLY A 133 -18.34 7.65 31.67
CA GLY A 133 -17.88 8.99 31.30
C GLY A 133 -18.40 10.04 32.29
N PRO A 134 -17.91 11.28 32.26
CA PRO A 134 -18.53 12.39 32.99
C PRO A 134 -19.95 12.60 32.43
N GLN A 135 -20.92 11.98 33.10
CA GLN A 135 -22.33 12.04 32.75
C GLN A 135 -22.79 13.48 32.98
N ASN A 136 -23.06 14.19 31.90
CA ASN A 136 -23.92 15.36 31.98
C ASN A 136 -25.32 14.77 32.24
N ASN A 137 -25.84 14.89 33.47
CA ASN A 137 -27.06 14.22 33.97
C ASN A 137 -28.35 14.48 33.15
N ASN A 138 -28.26 15.17 32.01
CA ASN A 138 -29.36 15.58 31.13
C ASN A 138 -29.25 15.03 29.69
N ILE A 139 -28.26 14.20 29.37
CA ILE A 139 -28.14 13.58 28.04
C ILE A 139 -28.58 12.13 28.14
N ASN A 140 -29.84 11.85 27.81
CA ASN A 140 -30.33 10.49 27.66
C ASN A 140 -29.63 9.84 26.46
N HIS A 141 -29.03 8.66 26.65
CA HIS A 141 -28.46 7.93 25.52
C HIS A 141 -29.57 7.37 24.62
N TYR A 142 -29.39 7.40 23.30
CA TYR A 142 -30.39 6.94 22.32
C TYR A 142 -30.96 5.54 22.65
N LYS A 143 -30.10 4.61 23.09
CA LYS A 143 -30.51 3.25 23.49
C LYS A 143 -31.36 3.21 24.77
N GLU A 144 -31.15 4.14 25.70
CA GLU A 144 -31.95 4.24 26.92
C GLU A 144 -33.36 4.78 26.60
N GLU A 145 -33.45 5.70 25.65
CA GLU A 145 -34.72 6.32 25.25
C GLU A 145 -35.54 5.45 24.29
N TYR A 146 -34.90 4.86 23.26
CA TYR A 146 -35.57 4.14 22.18
C TYR A 146 -35.40 2.62 22.24
N GLY A 147 -34.55 2.11 23.14
CA GLY A 147 -34.20 0.68 23.21
C GLY A 147 -33.24 0.26 22.09
N GLU A 148 -32.74 -0.98 22.15
CA GLU A 148 -31.73 -1.48 21.20
C GLU A 148 -32.29 -1.95 19.86
N ARG A 149 -33.59 -2.26 19.79
CA ARG A 149 -34.24 -2.81 18.59
C ARG A 149 -34.78 -1.74 17.64
N VAL A 150 -34.92 -0.53 18.13
CA VAL A 150 -35.46 0.60 17.36
C VAL A 150 -34.29 1.40 16.82
N LEU A 151 -34.29 1.60 15.50
CA LEU A 151 -33.32 2.47 14.81
C LEU A 151 -34.05 3.66 14.18
N PRO A 152 -33.34 4.77 13.92
CA PRO A 152 -33.89 5.88 13.16
C PRO A 152 -34.31 5.42 11.76
N ARG A 153 -35.34 6.06 11.21
CA ARG A 153 -35.72 5.89 9.80
C ARG A 153 -34.74 6.68 8.93
N TYR A 154 -33.61 6.07 8.60
CA TYR A 154 -32.62 6.67 7.70
C TYR A 154 -33.20 6.87 6.29
N PRO A 155 -32.77 7.92 5.57
CA PRO A 155 -33.19 8.13 4.19
C PRO A 155 -32.60 7.04 3.28
N GLU A 156 -33.47 6.16 2.76
CA GLU A 156 -33.09 5.10 1.83
C GLU A 156 -33.09 5.64 0.41
N SER A 157 -31.90 5.85 -0.15
CA SER A 157 -31.70 6.35 -1.51
C SER A 157 -30.48 5.72 -2.16
N TRP A 158 -30.32 5.91 -3.47
CA TRP A 158 -29.11 5.46 -4.18
C TRP A 158 -27.81 6.03 -3.57
N GLU A 159 -27.87 7.26 -3.06
CA GLU A 159 -26.72 7.95 -2.47
C GLU A 159 -26.47 7.56 -1.00
N THR A 160 -27.51 7.11 -0.29
CA THR A 160 -27.44 6.75 1.14
C THR A 160 -28.13 5.42 1.39
N VAL A 161 -27.31 4.38 1.61
CA VAL A 161 -27.78 3.03 1.93
C VAL A 161 -27.52 2.76 3.42
N PRO A 162 -28.57 2.77 4.27
CA PRO A 162 -28.42 2.49 5.69
C PRO A 162 -28.23 0.98 5.97
N PRO A 163 -27.73 0.61 7.16
CA PRO A 163 -27.71 -0.79 7.58
C PRO A 163 -29.14 -1.32 7.72
N HIS A 164 -29.46 -2.44 7.05
CA HIS A 164 -30.75 -3.11 7.14
C HIS A 164 -30.71 -4.30 8.12
N SER A 165 -31.89 -4.73 8.59
CA SER A 165 -32.06 -5.93 9.44
C SER A 165 -31.18 -5.95 10.70
N PRO A 166 -31.38 -5.02 11.66
CA PRO A 166 -30.53 -4.92 12.85
C PRO A 166 -30.48 -6.20 13.69
N SER A 167 -31.53 -7.04 13.62
CA SER A 167 -31.58 -8.33 14.30
C SER A 167 -30.62 -9.39 13.74
N ALA A 168 -30.19 -9.28 12.48
CA ALA A 168 -29.29 -10.26 11.85
C ALA A 168 -27.83 -10.13 12.32
N GLY A 169 -27.44 -8.95 12.81
CA GLY A 169 -26.09 -8.69 13.34
C GLY A 169 -25.91 -9.03 14.83
N LEU A 170 -26.99 -9.41 15.52
CA LEU A 170 -26.95 -9.83 16.92
C LEU A 170 -26.69 -11.35 16.95
N GLN A 171 -25.46 -11.75 17.30
CA GLN A 171 -25.06 -13.14 17.58
C GLN A 171 -24.60 -13.27 19.03
#